data_AF-A0A2J7VIL0-F1
#
_entry.id   AF-A0A2J7VIL0-F1
#
_cell.length_a   1.000
_cell.length_b   1.000
_cell.length_c   1.000
_cell.angle_alpha   90.00
_cell.angle_beta   90.00
_cell.angle_gamma   90.00
#
_symmetry.space_group_name_H-M   'P 1'
#
loop_
_entity.id
_entity.type
_entity.pdbx_description
1 polymer ?
#
loop_
_entity_poly.entity_id
_entity_poly.type
_entity_poly.pdbx_seq_one_letter_code
_entity_poly.pdbx_strand_id
1 'polypeptide(L)' 'MLLAVAIGVPIAGVLYKRERWQAFVKEHDCKKVGHKEGDVVTSVGMDSKGFPVVSTGVTDDKTAWKCKDGVTYWR' A
#
# COMPACT_ATOMS: atom_id res chain seq x y z
N MET A 1 -25.55 22.53 0.14
CA MET A 1 -25.55 21.19 0.76
C MET A 1 -24.16 20.59 0.58
N LEU A 2 -23.29 20.75 1.57
CA LEU A 2 -21.97 20.10 1.62
C LEU A 2 -22.16 18.73 2.29
N LEU A 3 -22.17 17.66 1.50
CA LEU A 3 -22.09 16.30 2.06
C LEU A 3 -20.63 16.01 2.41
N ALA A 4 -20.25 16.30 3.64
CA ALA A 4 -19.05 15.75 4.25
C ALA A 4 -19.27 14.24 4.45
N VAL A 5 -18.85 13.44 3.47
CA VAL A 5 -18.75 12.00 3.64
C VAL A 5 -17.58 11.76 4.59
N ALA A 6 -17.89 11.63 5.88
CA ALA A 6 -16.95 11.14 6.87
C ALA A 6 -16.63 9.68 6.51
N ILE A 7 -15.51 9.46 5.82
CA ILE A 7 -14.94 8.14 5.63
C ILE A 7 -14.42 7.71 7.00
N GLY A 8 -15.31 7.17 7.84
CA GLY A 8 -14.98 6.47 9.06
C GLY A 8 -14.29 5.16 8.70
N VAL A 9 -13.04 5.23 8.26
CA VAL A 9 -12.16 4.05 8.26
C VAL A 9 -12.08 3.62 9.73
N PRO A 10 -12.40 2.37 10.09
CA PRO A 10 -12.33 1.93 11.47
C PRO A 10 -10.87 1.96 11.90
N ILE A 11 -10.47 3.05 12.54
CA ILE A 11 -9.11 3.36 13.01
C ILE A 11 -8.56 2.17 13.82
N ALA A 12 -9.43 1.49 14.57
CA ALA A 12 -9.12 0.28 15.34
C ALA A 12 -8.50 -0.87 14.49
N GLY A 13 -9.02 -1.12 13.28
CA GLY A 13 -8.50 -2.19 12.42
C GLY A 13 -7.11 -1.89 11.85
N VAL A 14 -6.81 -0.60 11.62
CA VAL A 14 -5.49 -0.16 11.14
C VAL A 14 -4.46 -0.23 12.26
N LEU A 15 -4.83 0.18 13.47
CA LEU A 15 -3.96 0.11 14.65
C LEU A 15 -3.62 -1.34 15.01
N TYR A 16 -4.61 -2.23 15.05
CA TYR A 16 -4.39 -3.66 15.33
C TYR A 16 -3.42 -4.31 14.32
N LYS A 17 -3.57 -4.00 13.03
CA LYS A 17 -2.65 -4.48 11.98
C LYS A 17 -1.24 -3.91 12.12
N ARG A 18 -1.07 -2.70 12.67
CA ARG A 18 0.25 -2.11 12.92
C ARG A 18 0.94 -2.77 14.10
N GLU A 19 0.25 -2.94 15.21
CA GLU A 19 0.79 -3.59 16.43
C GLU A 19 1.24 -5.02 16.14
N ARG A 20 0.39 -5.81 15.48
CA ARG A 20 0.73 -7.19 15.11
C ARG A 20 1.97 -7.27 14.22
N TRP A 21 2.14 -6.31 13.31
CA TRP A 21 3.32 -6.24 12.46
C TRP A 21 4.59 -5.87 13.23
N GLN A 22 4.49 -4.91 14.16
CA GLN A 22 5.64 -4.57 15.00
C GLN A 22 6.07 -5.74 15.88
N ALA A 23 5.11 -6.51 16.42
CA ALA A 23 5.39 -7.74 17.13
C ALA A 23 6.11 -8.76 16.23
N PHE A 24 5.61 -8.99 15.01
CA PHE A 24 6.23 -9.89 14.03
C PHE A 24 7.65 -9.48 13.67
N VAL A 25 7.88 -8.20 13.36
CA VAL A 25 9.21 -7.66 13.04
C VAL A 25 10.20 -7.89 14.17
N LYS A 26 9.75 -7.70 15.42
CA LYS A 26 10.58 -7.93 16.60
C LYS A 26 10.86 -9.42 16.83
N GLU A 27 9.85 -10.27 16.70
CA GLU A 27 9.97 -11.72 16.89
C GLU A 27 10.90 -12.36 15.84
N HIS A 28 10.81 -11.90 14.59
CA HIS A 28 11.58 -12.41 13.45
C HIS A 28 12.88 -11.65 13.17
N ASP A 29 13.31 -10.74 14.06
CA ASP A 29 14.49 -9.87 13.90
C ASP A 29 14.59 -9.24 12.50
N CYS A 30 13.46 -8.70 12.01
CA CYS A 30 13.39 -8.16 10.67
C CYS A 30 14.07 -6.80 10.58
N LYS A 31 14.90 -6.64 9.54
CA LYS A 31 15.64 -5.41 9.25
C LYS A 31 15.15 -4.79 7.96
N LYS A 32 15.01 -3.47 7.93
CA LYS A 32 14.75 -2.75 6.67
C LYS A 32 15.93 -2.95 5.73
N VAL A 33 15.65 -3.35 4.50
CA VAL A 33 16.67 -3.60 3.46
C VAL A 33 16.46 -2.79 2.20
N GLY A 34 15.33 -2.09 2.08
CA GLY A 34 15.06 -1.25 0.93
C GLY A 34 13.74 -0.50 1.06
N HIS A 35 13.58 0.49 0.20
CA HIS A 35 12.36 1.26 0.03
C HIS A 35 12.09 1.39 -1.46
N LYS A 36 10.85 1.17 -1.86
CA LYS A 36 10.36 1.42 -3.20
C LYS A 36 9.31 2.52 -3.09
N GLU A 37 9.61 3.66 -3.71
CA GLU A 37 8.65 4.76 -3.84
C GLU A 37 7.48 4.29 -4.70
N GLY A 38 6.30 4.68 -4.26
CA GLY A 38 5.08 4.60 -5.03
C GLY A 38 5.12 5.57 -6.19
N ASP A 39 4.31 5.28 -7.20
CA ASP A 39 4.22 6.07 -8.42
C ASP A 39 2.76 6.17 -8.88
N VAL A 40 2.44 7.29 -9.52
CA VAL A 40 1.12 7.57 -10.11
C VAL A 40 1.30 7.66 -11.62
N VAL A 41 0.78 6.65 -12.31
CA VAL A 41 0.85 6.58 -13.78
C VAL A 41 -0.52 6.91 -14.35
N THR A 42 -0.55 7.86 -15.28
CA THR A 42 -1.76 8.16 -16.06
C THR A 42 -1.60 7.63 -17.47
N SER A 43 -2.57 6.86 -17.94
CA SER A 43 -2.60 6.31 -19.30
C SER A 43 -3.83 6.77 -20.04
N VAL A 44 -3.66 7.05 -21.33
CA VAL A 44 -4.75 7.36 -22.25
C VAL A 44 -4.86 6.20 -23.24
N GLY A 45 -6.06 5.66 -23.38
CA GLY A 45 -6.35 4.56 -24.30
C GLY A 45 -7.70 4.74 -24.98
N MET A 46 -8.15 3.71 -25.70
CA MET A 46 -9.50 3.63 -26.25
C MET A 46 -10.19 2.40 -25.65
N ASP A 47 -11.48 2.53 -25.33
CA ASP A 47 -12.29 1.39 -24.94
C ASP A 47 -12.62 0.49 -26.15
N SER A 48 -13.28 -0.63 -25.89
CA SER A 48 -13.71 -1.58 -26.93
C SER A 48 -14.65 -1.00 -28.00
N LYS A 49 -15.18 0.20 -27.79
CA LYS A 49 -16.10 0.91 -28.69
C LYS A 49 -15.42 2.08 -29.41
N GLY A 50 -14.12 2.29 -29.19
CA GLY A 50 -13.33 3.35 -29.82
C GLY A 50 -13.44 4.70 -29.11
N PHE A 51 -14.01 4.77 -27.91
CA PHE A 51 -14.05 6.02 -27.13
C PHE A 51 -12.75 6.19 -26.36
N PRO A 52 -12.16 7.40 -26.34
CA PRO A 52 -10.97 7.68 -25.56
C PRO A 52 -11.28 7.57 -24.06
N VAL A 53 -10.41 6.88 -23.31
CA VAL A 53 -10.49 6.68 -21.87
C VAL A 53 -9.17 7.09 -21.23
N VAL A 54 -9.25 7.81 -20.11
CA VAL A 54 -8.12 8.09 -19.24
C VAL A 54 -8.20 7.17 -18.03
N SER A 55 -7.11 6.47 -17.73
CA SER A 55 -6.97 5.61 -16.56
C SER A 55 -5.78 6.05 -15.72
N THR A 56 -5.93 5.96 -14.41
CA THR A 56 -4.87 6.29 -13.44
C THR A 56 -4.55 5.05 -12.63
N GLY A 57 -3.30 4.61 -12.68
CA GLY A 57 -2.74 3.58 -11.81
C GLY A 57 -1.97 4.24 -10.67
N VAL A 58 -2.25 3.85 -9.43
CA VAL A 58 -1.51 4.29 -8.25
C VAL A 58 -0.81 3.09 -7.65
N THR A 59 0.48 3.22 -7.36
CA THR A 59 1.23 2.24 -6.58
C THR A 59 1.65 2.90 -5.27
N ASP A 60 1.39 2.23 -4.15
CA ASP A 60 1.78 2.74 -2.83
C ASP A 60 3.28 2.52 -2.57
N ASP A 61 3.86 3.37 -1.71
CA ASP A 61 5.19 3.19 -1.15
C ASP A 61 5.30 1.83 -0.44
N LYS A 62 6.42 1.12 -0.64
CA LYS A 62 6.69 -0.17 0.02
C LYS A 62 8.07 -0.20 0.63
N THR A 63 8.16 -0.61 1.88
CA THR A 63 9.41 -0.89 2.58
C THR A 63 9.67 -2.40 2.56
N ALA A 64 10.87 -2.79 2.16
CA ALA A 64 11.35 -4.16 2.23
C ALA A 64 11.96 -4.46 3.61
N TRP A 65 11.54 -5.56 4.21
CA TRP A 65 12.02 -6.06 5.50
C TRP A 65 12.57 -7.47 5.33
N LYS A 66 13.87 -7.66 5.54
CA LYS A 66 14.51 -8.97 5.53
C LYS A 66 14.53 -9.52 6.96
N CYS A 67 13.90 -10.67 7.15
CA CYS A 67 13.78 -11.33 8.43
C CYS A 67 14.77 -12.49 8.58
N LYS A 68 14.97 -12.98 9.81
CA LYS A 68 15.91 -14.06 10.12
C LYS A 68 15.53 -15.41 9.50
N ASP A 69 14.27 -15.56 9.09
CA ASP A 69 13.74 -16.71 8.35
C ASP A 69 14.20 -16.74 6.88
N GLY A 70 14.94 -15.71 6.43
CA GLY A 70 15.44 -15.61 5.06
C GLY A 70 14.45 -15.01 4.08
N VAL A 71 13.23 -14.66 4.52
CA VAL A 71 12.19 -14.07 3.67
C VAL A 71 12.29 -12.54 3.69
N THR A 72 12.06 -11.92 2.53
CA THR A 72 11.90 -10.47 2.41
C THR A 72 10.43 -10.12 2.27
N TYR A 73 9.89 -9.45 3.27
CA TYR A 73 8.52 -8.96 3.28
C TYR A 73 8.44 -7.53 2.76
N TRP A 74 7.50 -7.26 1.87
CA TRP A 74 7.22 -5.92 1.36
C TRP A 74 5.95 -5.39 1.99
N ARG A 75 6.04 -4.23 2.64
CA ARG A 75 4.91 -3.63 3.34
C ARG A 75 4.90 -2.12 3.23
#